data_AF-A0A3N5FQ82-F1
#
_entry.id   AF-A0A3N5FQ82-F1
#
_cell.length_a   1.000
_cell.length_b   1.000
_cell.length_c   1.000
_cell.angle_alpha   90.00
_cell.angle_beta   90.00
_cell.angle_gamma   90.00
#
_symmetry.space_group_name_H-M   'P 1'
#
loop_
_entity.id
_entity.type
_entity.pdbx_description
1 polymer ?
#
loop_
_entity_poly.entity_id
_entity_poly.type
_entity_poly.pdbx_seq_one_letter_code
_entity_poly.pdbx_strand_id
1 'polypeptide(L)'
;MAASPAKVMAEFFEKFDWIPLLLLAVSALVVVMAAVSIFVAIYNSMSERRRPIAIMRALGARRGTVLSIVMLEAAVLALFGALGGLVLGHLLTAVAGGAISARSGVPISALAFHPQELAVVAGVLVLGAVAGILPALKAYRTDIADGLSPSS
;
A
#
# COMPACT_ATOMS: atom_id res chain seq x y z
N MET A 1 -34.17 -39.83 14.39
CA MET A 1 -33.14 -38.82 14.70
C MET A 1 -33.57 -37.51 14.06
N ALA A 2 -34.15 -36.57 14.80
CA ALA A 2 -34.46 -35.25 14.28
C ALA A 2 -33.16 -34.44 14.25
N ALA A 3 -32.65 -34.13 13.07
CA ALA A 3 -31.54 -33.19 12.94
C ALA A 3 -31.99 -31.86 13.56
N SER A 4 -31.31 -31.41 14.63
CA SER A 4 -31.64 -30.14 15.24
C SER A 4 -31.31 -29.02 14.24
N PRO A 5 -32.23 -28.07 13.98
CA PRO A 5 -32.01 -26.98 13.02
C PRO A 5 -30.71 -26.20 13.29
N ALA A 6 -30.31 -26.10 14.57
CA ALA A 6 -29.06 -25.48 15.00
C ALA A 6 -27.80 -26.20 14.48
N LYS A 7 -27.78 -27.54 14.42
CA LYS A 7 -26.61 -28.29 13.92
C LYS A 7 -26.43 -28.10 12.42
N VAL A 8 -27.53 -28.16 11.67
CA VAL A 8 -27.51 -27.95 10.21
C VAL A 8 -27.05 -26.53 9.90
N MET A 9 -27.57 -25.51 10.62
CA MET A 9 -27.10 -24.13 10.45
C MET A 9 -25.62 -23.96 10.80
N ALA A 10 -25.13 -24.55 11.88
CA ALA A 10 -23.70 -24.50 12.23
C ALA A 10 -22.83 -25.12 11.13
N GLU A 11 -23.20 -26.30 10.61
CA GLU A 11 -22.47 -26.99 9.54
C GLU A 11 -22.49 -26.19 8.21
N PHE A 12 -23.58 -25.46 7.94
CA PHE A 12 -23.64 -24.53 6.80
C PHE A 12 -22.71 -23.32 6.98
N PHE A 13 -22.64 -22.72 8.17
CA PHE A 13 -21.75 -21.58 8.43
C PHE A 13 -20.28 -21.99 8.46
N GLU A 14 -19.95 -23.16 9.00
CA GLU A 14 -18.60 -23.73 8.99
C GLU A 14 -18.09 -23.93 7.55
N LYS A 15 -19.00 -24.26 6.62
CA LYS A 15 -18.69 -24.29 5.18
C LYS A 15 -18.37 -22.92 4.57
N PHE A 16 -18.67 -21.80 5.22
CA PHE A 16 -18.40 -20.45 4.72
C PHE A 16 -17.18 -19.77 5.38
N ASP A 17 -16.57 -20.39 6.38
CA ASP A 17 -15.41 -19.82 7.10
C ASP A 17 -14.17 -19.57 6.21
N TRP A 18 -14.10 -20.17 5.03
CA TRP A 18 -13.02 -19.94 4.07
C TRP A 18 -13.17 -18.63 3.27
N ILE A 19 -14.37 -18.06 3.17
CA ILE A 19 -14.60 -16.84 2.37
C ILE A 19 -13.78 -15.66 2.90
N PRO A 20 -13.80 -15.33 4.21
CA PRO A 20 -12.97 -14.25 4.74
C PRO A 20 -11.47 -14.49 4.53
N LEU A 21 -11.02 -15.74 4.65
CA LEU A 21 -9.62 -16.11 4.42
C LEU A 21 -9.20 -15.89 2.97
N LEU A 22 -10.06 -16.25 2.01
CA LEU A 22 -9.82 -16.03 0.58
C LEU A 22 -9.77 -14.53 0.26
N LEU A 23 -10.68 -13.73 0.82
CA LEU A 23 -10.66 -12.27 0.67
C LEU A 23 -9.39 -11.65 1.26
N LEU A 24 -8.95 -12.14 2.43
CA LEU A 24 -7.69 -11.72 3.05
C LEU A 24 -6.49 -12.08 2.17
N ALA A 25 -6.45 -13.28 1.59
CA ALA A 25 -5.38 -13.72 0.71
C ALA A 25 -5.29 -12.86 -0.57
N VAL A 26 -6.43 -12.57 -1.19
CA VAL A 26 -6.48 -11.67 -2.36
C VAL A 26 -6.05 -10.25 -1.98
N SER A 27 -6.51 -9.74 -0.84
CA SER A 27 -6.10 -8.43 -0.33
C SER A 27 -4.59 -8.37 -0.10
N ALA A 28 -4.00 -9.39 0.53
CA ALA A 28 -2.55 -9.49 0.73
C ALA A 28 -1.79 -9.48 -0.60
N LEU A 29 -2.28 -10.19 -1.62
CA LEU A 29 -1.68 -10.19 -2.95
C LEU A 29 -1.70 -8.79 -3.57
N VAL A 30 -2.82 -8.07 -3.49
CA VAL A 30 -2.95 -6.69 -3.98
C VAL A 30 -1.99 -5.75 -3.25
N VAL A 31 -1.84 -5.90 -1.93
CA VAL A 31 -0.89 -5.12 -1.13
C VAL A 31 0.56 -5.38 -1.57
N VAL A 32 0.92 -6.64 -1.84
CA VAL A 32 2.24 -6.99 -2.38
C VAL A 32 2.45 -6.35 -3.75
N MET A 33 1.46 -6.41 -4.64
CA MET A 33 1.53 -5.76 -5.95
C MET A 33 1.73 -4.26 -5.82
N ALA A 34 1.02 -3.60 -4.91
CA ALA A 34 1.18 -2.17 -4.66
C ALA A 34 2.60 -1.82 -4.18
N ALA A 35 3.18 -2.61 -3.27
CA ALA A 35 4.55 -2.43 -2.82
C ALA A 35 5.57 -2.57 -3.97
N VAL A 36 5.37 -3.55 -4.86
CA VAL A 36 6.20 -3.72 -6.07
C VAL A 36 6.03 -2.53 -7.02
N SER A 37 4.81 -2.03 -7.20
CA SER A 37 4.57 -0.84 -8.03
C SER A 37 5.29 0.39 -7.50
N ILE A 38 5.26 0.62 -6.18
CA ILE A 38 6.02 1.71 -5.53
C ILE A 38 7.52 1.53 -5.79
N PHE A 39 8.05 0.32 -5.60
CA PHE A 39 9.45 0.01 -5.86
C PHE A 39 9.85 0.35 -7.31
N VAL A 40 9.06 -0.10 -8.29
CA VAL A 40 9.33 0.15 -9.72
C VAL A 40 9.24 1.64 -10.05
N ALA A 41 8.25 2.34 -9.51
CA ALA A 41 8.09 3.79 -9.73
C ALA A 41 9.31 4.57 -9.23
N ILE A 42 9.78 4.28 -8.00
CA ILE A 42 10.97 4.90 -7.42
C ILE A 42 12.22 4.53 -8.23
N TYR A 43 12.35 3.27 -8.61
CA TYR A 43 13.49 2.80 -9.41
C TYR A 43 13.60 3.55 -10.74
N ASN A 44 12.48 3.75 -11.44
CA ASN A 44 12.44 4.51 -12.68
C ASN A 44 12.73 6.00 -12.45
N SER A 45 12.10 6.62 -11.44
CA SER A 45 12.37 8.02 -11.03
C SER A 45 13.86 8.24 -10.79
N MET A 46 14.53 7.30 -10.11
CA MET A 46 15.96 7.36 -9.85
C MET A 46 16.82 7.31 -11.11
N SER A 47 16.45 6.50 -12.10
CA SER A 47 17.17 6.40 -13.37
C SER A 47 17.16 7.73 -14.12
N GLU A 48 16.00 8.38 -14.17
CA GLU A 48 15.84 9.70 -14.81
C GLU A 48 16.57 10.81 -14.03
N ARG A 49 16.61 10.72 -12.70
CA ARG A 49 17.22 11.73 -11.82
C ARG A 49 18.71 11.53 -11.55
N ARG A 50 19.35 10.54 -12.18
CA ARG A 50 20.76 10.20 -11.95
C ARG A 50 21.72 11.36 -12.20
N ARG A 51 21.57 12.09 -13.32
CA ARG A 51 22.41 13.24 -13.66
C ARG A 51 22.23 14.42 -12.68
N PRO A 52 21.01 14.90 -12.40
CA PRO A 52 20.79 15.92 -11.36
C PRO A 52 21.35 15.55 -9.99
N ILE A 53 21.19 14.29 -9.55
CA ILE A 53 21.74 13.81 -8.28
C ILE A 53 23.28 13.83 -8.28
N ALA A 54 23.91 13.45 -9.39
CA ALA A 54 25.37 13.52 -9.53
C ALA A 54 25.88 14.97 -9.46
N ILE A 55 25.21 15.92 -10.12
CA ILE A 55 25.54 17.35 -10.05
C ILE A 55 25.37 17.87 -8.62
N MET A 56 24.26 17.53 -7.96
CA MET A 56 23.99 17.94 -6.58
C MET A 56 25.06 17.42 -5.61
N ARG A 57 25.52 16.18 -5.80
CA ARG A 57 26.63 15.58 -5.03
C ARG A 57 27.98 16.21 -5.35
N ALA A 58 28.23 16.61 -6.59
CA ALA A 58 29.45 17.34 -6.97
C ALA A 58 29.51 18.73 -6.32
N LEU A 59 28.36 19.35 -6.06
CA LEU A 59 28.22 20.60 -5.30
C LEU A 59 28.27 20.41 -3.77
N GLY A 60 28.54 19.19 -3.28
CA GLY A 60 28.75 18.90 -1.86
C GLY A 60 27.55 18.30 -1.11
N ALA A 61 26.46 17.92 -1.80
CA ALA A 61 25.35 17.25 -1.12
C ALA A 61 25.74 15.89 -0.54
N ARG A 62 25.32 15.64 0.71
CA ARG A 62 25.62 14.39 1.43
C ARG A 62 24.77 13.24 0.91
N ARG A 63 25.28 12.01 1.02
CA ARG A 63 24.55 10.78 0.67
C ARG A 63 23.21 10.63 1.40
N GLY A 64 23.12 11.18 2.62
CA GLY A 64 21.88 11.23 3.40
C GLY A 64 20.79 12.09 2.76
N THR A 65 21.13 13.15 2.03
CA THR A 65 20.14 14.00 1.34
C THR A 65 19.40 13.21 0.26
N VAL A 66 20.13 12.41 -0.53
CA VAL A 66 19.53 11.55 -1.56
C VAL A 66 18.64 10.49 -0.93
N LEU A 67 19.09 9.89 0.18
CA LEU A 67 18.30 8.91 0.95
C LEU A 67 16.97 9.53 1.41
N SER A 68 17.02 10.72 2.02
CA SER A 68 15.83 11.41 2.51
C SER A 68 14.84 11.75 1.40
N ILE A 69 15.34 12.15 0.22
CA ILE A 69 14.49 12.44 -0.95
C ILE A 69 13.76 11.16 -1.39
N VAL A 70 14.47 10.05 -1.52
CA VAL A 70 13.85 8.77 -1.95
C VAL A 70 12.83 8.27 -0.93
N MET A 71 13.15 8.37 0.36
CA MET A 71 12.22 8.00 1.44
C MET A 71 10.98 8.90 1.44
N LEU A 72 11.14 10.19 1.17
CA LEU A 72 10.03 11.12 1.07
C LEU A 72 9.15 10.80 -0.14
N GLU A 73 9.72 10.49 -1.30
CA GLU A 73 8.96 10.03 -2.48
C GLU A 73 8.14 8.78 -2.14
N ALA A 74 8.74 7.79 -1.48
CA ALA A 74 8.05 6.58 -1.05
C ALA A 74 6.91 6.87 -0.07
N ALA A 75 7.16 7.70 0.95
CA ALA A 75 6.17 8.08 1.95
C ALA A 75 5.00 8.85 1.34
N VAL A 76 5.28 9.75 0.38
CA VAL A 76 4.26 10.52 -0.33
C VAL A 76 3.38 9.59 -1.17
N LEU A 77 3.97 8.67 -1.94
CA LEU A 77 3.21 7.69 -2.73
C LEU A 77 2.31 6.83 -1.82
N ALA A 78 2.85 6.34 -0.70
CA ALA A 78 2.10 5.54 0.25
C ALA A 78 0.97 6.32 0.92
N LEU A 79 1.21 7.58 1.29
CA LEU A 79 0.21 8.46 1.90
C LEU A 79 -0.95 8.74 0.93
N PHE A 80 -0.65 9.10 -0.32
CA PHE A 80 -1.70 9.31 -1.33
C PHE A 80 -2.48 8.03 -1.63
N GLY A 81 -1.80 6.89 -1.67
CA GLY A 81 -2.45 5.59 -1.82
C GLY A 81 -3.38 5.26 -0.65
N ALA A 82 -2.93 5.49 0.59
CA ALA A 82 -3.73 5.24 1.78
C ALA A 82 -4.95 6.17 1.88
N LEU A 83 -4.76 7.48 1.67
CA LEU A 83 -5.84 8.46 1.68
C LEU A 83 -6.84 8.20 0.55
N GLY A 84 -6.34 7.96 -0.67
CA GLY A 84 -7.19 7.62 -1.81
C GLY A 84 -7.97 6.33 -1.58
N GLY A 85 -7.31 5.29 -1.04
CA GLY A 85 -7.94 4.03 -0.69
C GLY A 85 -9.04 4.17 0.36
N LEU A 86 -8.82 4.96 1.41
CA LEU A 86 -9.84 5.26 2.42
C LEU A 86 -11.05 5.97 1.81
N VAL A 87 -10.80 7.05 1.06
CA VAL A 87 -11.87 7.83 0.41
C VAL A 87 -12.69 6.94 -0.53
N LEU A 88 -12.02 6.14 -1.35
CA LEU A 88 -12.70 5.20 -2.27
C LEU A 88 -13.46 4.11 -1.50
N GLY A 89 -12.88 3.58 -0.41
CA GLY A 89 -13.53 2.60 0.46
C GLY A 89 -14.84 3.13 1.03
N HIS A 90 -14.80 4.30 1.68
CA HIS A 90 -16.01 4.94 2.21
C HIS A 90 -17.01 5.30 1.12
N LEU A 91 -16.56 5.74 -0.06
CA LEU A 91 -17.45 6.05 -1.18
C LEU A 91 -18.17 4.79 -1.68
N LEU A 92 -17.45 3.69 -1.84
CA LEU A 92 -18.03 2.40 -2.20
C LEU A 92 -19.03 1.92 -1.14
N THR A 93 -18.69 2.05 0.14
CA THR A 93 -19.60 1.74 1.24
C THR A 93 -20.81 2.66 1.27
N ALA A 94 -20.69 3.94 0.91
CA ALA A 94 -21.83 4.87 0.83
C ALA A 94 -22.81 4.47 -0.29
N VAL A 95 -22.28 4.11 -1.45
CA VAL A 95 -23.09 3.73 -2.62
C VAL A 95 -23.73 2.35 -2.43
N ALA A 96 -22.94 1.35 -2.00
CA ALA A 96 -23.43 -0.01 -1.83
C ALA A 96 -24.17 -0.23 -0.50
N GLY A 97 -23.80 0.50 0.55
CA GLY A 97 -24.29 0.31 1.91
C GLY A 97 -25.79 0.54 2.06
N GLY A 98 -26.36 1.51 1.35
CA GLY A 98 -27.82 1.72 1.33
C GLY A 98 -28.58 0.53 0.74
N ALA A 99 -28.11 0.01 -0.40
CA ALA A 99 -28.72 -1.15 -1.05
C ALA A 99 -28.57 -2.45 -0.23
N ILE A 100 -27.43 -2.61 0.45
CA ILE A 100 -27.17 -3.76 1.32
C ILE A 100 -28.03 -3.66 2.59
N SER A 101 -28.02 -2.51 3.27
CA SER A 101 -28.79 -2.29 4.52
C SER A 101 -30.29 -2.54 4.32
N ALA A 102 -30.84 -2.15 3.16
CA ALA A 102 -32.23 -2.40 2.81
C ALA A 102 -32.58 -3.89 2.63
N ARG A 103 -31.61 -4.74 2.28
CA ARG A 103 -31.81 -6.18 2.05
C ARG A 103 -31.43 -7.05 3.24
N SER A 104 -30.41 -6.65 4.01
CA SER A 104 -29.89 -7.42 5.13
C SER A 104 -30.42 -6.97 6.48
N GLY A 105 -31.02 -5.78 6.58
CA GLY A 105 -31.47 -5.18 7.85
C GLY A 105 -30.33 -4.73 8.78
N VAL A 106 -29.07 -4.86 8.33
CA VAL A 106 -27.89 -4.42 9.09
C VAL A 106 -27.57 -2.97 8.71
N PRO A 107 -27.53 -2.02 9.67
CA PRO A 107 -27.21 -0.63 9.36
C PRO A 107 -25.73 -0.49 9.01
N ILE A 108 -25.43 -0.22 7.74
CA ILE A 108 -24.08 0.07 7.27
C ILE A 108 -23.90 1.59 7.23
N SER A 109 -23.13 2.13 8.18
CA SER A 109 -22.77 3.55 8.18
C SER A 109 -21.48 3.76 7.41
N ALA A 110 -21.57 4.41 6.26
CA ALA A 110 -20.40 4.74 5.45
C ALA A 110 -19.49 5.81 6.09
N LEU A 111 -19.99 6.57 7.06
CA LEU A 111 -19.27 7.63 7.75
C LEU A 111 -18.72 7.19 9.12
N ALA A 112 -18.96 5.95 9.53
CA ALA A 112 -18.40 5.43 10.77
C ALA A 112 -16.92 5.13 10.56
N PHE A 113 -16.06 5.94 11.18
CA PHE A 113 -14.62 5.74 11.17
C PHE A 113 -14.25 4.67 12.20
N HIS A 114 -13.71 3.54 11.75
CA HIS A 114 -13.25 2.49 12.65
C HIS A 114 -11.76 2.67 13.00
N PRO A 115 -11.33 2.40 14.25
CA PRO A 115 -9.91 2.47 14.63
C PRO A 115 -9.00 1.56 13.80
N GLN A 116 -9.56 0.51 13.20
CA GLN A 116 -8.86 -0.42 12.32
C GLN A 116 -8.36 0.26 11.04
N GLU A 117 -9.04 1.31 10.57
CA GLU A 117 -8.62 2.08 9.39
C GLU A 117 -7.29 2.79 9.62
N LEU A 118 -7.07 3.33 10.83
CA LEU A 118 -5.78 3.92 11.21
C LEU A 118 -4.67 2.88 11.20
N ALA A 119 -4.95 1.65 11.63
CA ALA A 119 -3.98 0.55 11.56
C ALA A 119 -3.63 0.19 10.11
N VAL A 120 -4.63 0.21 9.21
CA VAL A 120 -4.41 0.00 7.76
C VAL A 120 -3.55 1.11 7.18
N VAL A 121 -3.86 2.38 7.45
CA VAL A 121 -3.06 3.53 6.98
C VAL A 121 -1.62 3.42 7.49
N ALA A 122 -1.43 3.16 8.78
CA ALA A 122 -0.10 2.97 9.36
C ALA A 122 0.64 1.81 8.69
N GLY A 123 -0.06 0.68 8.45
CA GLY A 123 0.49 -0.47 7.74
C GLY A 123 0.94 -0.16 6.31
N VAL A 124 0.14 0.60 5.55
CA VAL A 124 0.48 1.04 4.19
C VAL A 124 1.68 1.98 4.19
N LEU A 125 1.77 2.91 5.14
CA LEU A 125 2.92 3.80 5.27
C LEU A 125 4.21 3.02 5.58
N VAL A 126 4.14 2.05 6.49
CA VAL A 126 5.27 1.16 6.81
C VAL A 126 5.67 0.34 5.57
N LEU A 127 4.72 -0.22 4.85
CA LEU A 127 4.98 -0.96 3.61
C LEU A 127 5.63 -0.09 2.53
N GLY A 128 5.15 1.13 2.35
CA GLY A 128 5.74 2.09 1.42
C GLY A 128 7.19 2.44 1.79
N ALA A 129 7.46 2.67 3.08
CA ALA A 129 8.80 2.90 3.57
C ALA A 129 9.70 1.67 3.31
N VAL A 130 9.23 0.46 3.60
CA VAL A 130 9.97 -0.79 3.35
C VAL A 130 10.27 -0.98 1.86
N ALA A 131 9.29 -0.72 0.98
CA ALA A 131 9.47 -0.77 -0.46
C ALA A 131 10.51 0.26 -0.96
N GLY A 132 10.57 1.43 -0.32
CA GLY A 132 11.54 2.49 -0.59
C GLY A 132 12.95 2.25 -0.05
N ILE A 133 13.14 1.39 0.96
CA ILE A 133 14.47 1.11 1.54
C ILE A 133 15.45 0.57 0.50
N LEU A 134 15.04 -0.42 -0.28
CA LEU A 134 15.92 -1.06 -1.27
C LEU A 134 16.47 -0.07 -2.32
N PRO A 135 15.64 0.71 -3.04
CA PRO A 135 16.14 1.69 -4.00
C PRO A 135 16.93 2.81 -3.32
N ALA A 136 16.54 3.24 -2.11
CA ALA A 136 17.25 4.27 -1.36
C ALA A 136 18.67 3.81 -0.95
N LEU A 137 18.83 2.56 -0.52
CA LEU A 137 20.14 1.96 -0.23
C LEU A 137 20.99 1.81 -1.50
N LYS A 138 20.37 1.47 -2.63
CA LYS A 138 21.07 1.42 -3.92
C LYS A 138 21.57 2.81 -4.33
N ALA A 139 20.76 3.85 -4.15
CA ALA A 139 21.13 5.26 -4.36
C ALA A 139 22.29 5.73 -3.49
N TYR A 140 22.31 5.27 -2.23
CA TYR A 140 23.35 5.61 -1.27
C TYR A 140 24.72 5.05 -1.68
N ARG A 141 24.74 3.90 -2.37
CA ARG A 141 25.95 3.18 -2.77
C ARG A 141 26.46 3.53 -4.17
N THR A 142 25.66 4.12 -5.05
CA THR A 142 26.12 4.52 -6.39
C THR A 142 27.17 5.62 -6.31
N ASP A 143 28.30 5.44 -6.99
CA ASP A 143 29.40 6.39 -6.95
C ASP A 143 29.20 7.54 -7.96
N ILE A 144 29.81 8.70 -7.68
CA ILE A 144 29.65 9.93 -8.48
C ILE A 144 30.22 9.72 -9.89
N ALA A 145 31.30 8.94 -10.01
CA ALA A 145 31.98 8.66 -11.28
C ALA A 145 31.05 8.00 -12.31
N ASP A 146 30.14 7.12 -11.88
CA ASP A 146 29.23 6.40 -12.77
C ASP A 146 28.12 7.30 -13.34
N GLY A 147 27.86 8.47 -12.74
CA GLY A 147 26.84 9.41 -13.21
C GLY A 147 27.37 10.43 -14.23
N LEU A 148 28.70 10.57 -14.33
CA LEU A 148 29.40 11.56 -15.16
C LEU A 148 30.16 10.94 -16.34
N SER A 149 30.36 9.62 -16.35
CA SER A 149 30.95 8.94 -17.50
C SER A 149 29.96 8.92 -18.67
N PRO A 150 30.38 9.28 -19.90
CA PRO A 150 29.51 9.21 -21.07
C PRO A 150 29.24 7.74 -21.38
N SER A 151 28.01 7.28 -21.14
CA SER A 151 27.54 5.99 -21.65
C SER A 151 27.48 6.08 -23.17
N SER A 152 28.47 5.46 -23.82
CA SER A 152 28.44 5.15 -25.25
C SER A 152 27.54 3.93 -25.49
#